data_AF-A0A843KJI4-F1
#
_entry.id   AF-A0A843KJI4-F1
#
_cell.length_a   1.000
_cell.length_b   1.000
_cell.length_c   1.000
_cell.angle_alpha   90.00
_cell.angle_beta   90.00
_cell.angle_gamma   90.00
#
_symmetry.space_group_name_H-M   'P 1'
#
loop_
_entity.id
_entity.type
_entity.pdbx_description
1 polymer ?
#
loop_
_entity_poly.entity_id
_entity_poly.type
_entity_poly.pdbx_seq_one_letter_code
_entity_poly.pdbx_strand_id
1 'polypeptide(L)'
;MSSDAVPPVKTPSLPANYGGVLRFTLTGMVFAFVMFVIMGIFGLTMRTEQSGLLNLLGPELFYRIMTLHGLSMVSLALLGSIAGFAAVIGRRVVLDTRWLWATFFFFFIGMMFVLFSTLGGGFAAAWTALYPLPFHGGYAFWGVIGATVGIGFVLVGLLFYCVLITRTVSRAHGGVVNALGWPLIVRRTARQENLSILDVLAVAVAIPGIVAVIAGFTWLIPLWLQASGLIQSIDVLFMKNFDYLFGHLLVNLTIYFAAGLMYFLLPAYTGRAWKLSRTYALALNAITFIVPIIYLHHLYQDFAQPLAFQVAGQIGTYVSVIPVILITLFGGLSQYYRSGIRWDVTTIFLAIGLWGWMFGGMAAALDATIAVNQVMHNTLWIPGHFHTYFLLGAVVFLWGFLFSIL
;
A
#
# COMPACT_ATOMS: atom_id res chain seq x y z
N MET A 1 53.34 1.29 12.24
CA MET A 1 51.95 1.62 11.84
C MET A 1 51.24 0.31 11.58
N SER A 2 50.50 -0.19 12.58
CA SER A 2 49.73 -1.43 12.45
C SER A 2 48.55 -1.19 11.53
N SER A 3 48.45 -2.02 10.48
CA SER A 3 47.26 -2.10 9.64
C SER A 3 46.17 -2.81 10.43
N ASP A 4 45.35 -2.05 11.15
CA ASP A 4 44.10 -2.56 11.71
C ASP A 4 43.13 -2.78 10.55
N ALA A 5 43.25 -3.95 9.91
CA ALA A 5 42.30 -4.43 8.92
C ALA A 5 40.94 -4.51 9.60
N VAL A 6 39.99 -3.70 9.12
CA VAL A 6 38.58 -3.76 9.52
C VAL A 6 38.12 -5.21 9.31
N PRO A 7 37.67 -5.92 10.36
CA PRO A 7 37.25 -7.30 10.20
C PRO A 7 36.10 -7.35 9.19
N PRO A 8 36.07 -8.35 8.29
CA PRO A 8 35.00 -8.49 7.32
C PRO A 8 33.68 -8.58 8.09
N VAL A 9 32.73 -7.72 7.72
CA VAL A 9 31.36 -7.77 8.24
C VAL A 9 30.84 -9.17 7.92
N LYS A 10 30.72 -10.04 8.93
CA LYS A 10 30.06 -11.33 8.78
C LYS A 10 28.67 -11.05 8.26
N THR A 11 28.41 -11.36 6.99
CA THR A 11 27.06 -11.41 6.46
C THR A 11 26.28 -12.38 7.35
N PRO A 12 25.25 -11.92 8.08
CA PRO A 12 24.48 -12.82 8.92
C PRO A 12 23.94 -13.95 8.05
N SER A 13 24.11 -15.20 8.50
CA SER A 13 23.57 -16.37 7.82
C SER A 13 22.06 -16.21 7.67
N LEU A 14 21.56 -16.42 6.46
CA LEU A 14 20.11 -16.35 6.20
C LEU A 14 19.38 -17.43 7.03
N PRO A 15 18.14 -17.14 7.48
CA PRO A 15 17.30 -18.17 8.10
C PRO A 15 17.16 -19.41 7.23
N ALA A 16 17.16 -20.60 7.84
CA ALA A 16 17.13 -21.88 7.11
C ALA A 16 15.92 -22.03 6.17
N ASN A 17 14.79 -21.41 6.51
CA ASN A 17 13.57 -21.45 5.71
C ASN A 17 13.46 -20.30 4.68
N TYR A 18 14.49 -19.47 4.51
CA TYR A 18 14.46 -18.30 3.63
C TYR A 18 14.15 -18.66 2.17
N GLY A 19 14.58 -19.83 1.70
CA GLY A 19 14.23 -20.31 0.36
C GLY A 19 12.72 -20.43 0.14
N GLY A 20 11.94 -20.77 1.18
CA GLY A 20 10.49 -20.79 1.11
C GLY A 20 9.87 -19.39 1.04
N VAL A 21 10.47 -18.42 1.74
CA VAL A 21 10.08 -17.00 1.66
C VAL A 21 10.33 -16.47 0.25
N LEU A 22 11.50 -16.77 -0.33
CA LEU A 22 11.85 -16.34 -1.68
C LEU A 22 10.91 -16.91 -2.75
N ARG A 23 10.48 -18.18 -2.62
CA ARG A 23 9.48 -18.78 -3.52
C ARG A 23 8.14 -18.04 -3.47
N PHE A 24 7.66 -17.69 -2.28
CA PHE A 24 6.47 -16.86 -2.11
C PHE A 24 6.67 -15.48 -2.75
N THR A 25 7.81 -14.83 -2.50
CA THR A 25 8.13 -13.51 -3.06
C THR A 25 8.11 -13.53 -4.59
N LEU A 26 8.84 -14.46 -5.21
CA LEU A 26 8.89 -14.57 -6.67
C LEU A 26 7.51 -14.86 -7.26
N THR A 27 6.76 -15.80 -6.67
CA THR A 27 5.40 -16.13 -7.14
C THR A 27 4.46 -14.94 -7.04
N GLY A 28 4.42 -14.27 -5.88
CA GLY A 28 3.57 -13.12 -5.63
C GLY A 28 3.91 -11.93 -6.52
N MET A 29 5.19 -11.59 -6.66
CA MET A 29 5.62 -10.45 -7.47
C MET A 29 5.49 -10.70 -8.97
N VAL A 30 5.81 -11.91 -9.47
CA VAL A 30 5.63 -12.25 -10.89
C VAL A 30 4.15 -12.28 -11.23
N PHE A 31 3.30 -12.87 -10.38
CA PHE A 31 1.84 -12.83 -10.57
C PHE A 31 1.34 -11.39 -10.60
N ALA A 32 1.78 -10.56 -9.65
CA ALA A 32 1.44 -9.13 -9.61
C ALA A 32 1.88 -8.40 -10.88
N PHE A 33 3.09 -8.67 -11.39
CA PHE A 33 3.63 -8.06 -12.60
C PHE A 33 2.83 -8.45 -13.85
N VAL A 34 2.55 -9.75 -14.04
CA VAL A 34 1.77 -10.22 -15.19
C VAL A 34 0.38 -9.61 -15.19
N MET A 35 -0.29 -9.63 -14.04
CA MET A 35 -1.63 -9.06 -13.93
C MET A 35 -1.62 -7.53 -14.04
N PHE A 36 -0.57 -6.87 -13.55
CA PHE A 36 -0.35 -5.44 -13.77
C PHE A 36 -0.28 -5.11 -15.27
N VAL A 37 0.44 -5.90 -16.07
CA VAL A 37 0.48 -5.69 -17.54
C VAL A 37 -0.91 -5.84 -18.15
N ILE A 38 -1.66 -6.89 -17.78
CA ILE A 38 -3.01 -7.12 -18.31
C ILE A 38 -3.96 -5.97 -17.94
N MET A 39 -3.99 -5.58 -16.66
CA MET A 39 -4.83 -4.46 -16.21
C MET A 39 -4.34 -3.12 -16.77
N GLY A 40 -3.04 -3.00 -17.05
CA GLY A 40 -2.44 -1.84 -17.69
C GLY A 40 -2.93 -1.67 -19.13
N ILE A 41 -3.08 -2.77 -19.86
CA ILE A 41 -3.71 -2.77 -21.19
C ILE A 41 -5.15 -2.28 -21.09
N PHE A 42 -5.93 -2.75 -20.12
CA PHE A 42 -7.28 -2.25 -19.90
C PHE A 42 -7.34 -0.74 -19.61
N GLY A 43 -6.42 -0.24 -18.77
CA GLY A 43 -6.30 1.19 -18.51
C GLY A 43 -5.92 1.99 -19.75
N LEU A 44 -5.02 1.46 -20.58
CA LEU A 44 -4.65 2.05 -21.87
C LEU A 44 -5.84 2.10 -22.82
N THR A 45 -6.57 0.99 -22.98
CA THR A 45 -7.78 0.91 -23.81
C THR A 45 -8.81 1.97 -23.40
N MET A 46 -9.05 2.15 -22.09
CA MET A 46 -9.93 3.22 -21.60
C MET A 46 -9.47 4.61 -22.03
N ARG A 47 -8.16 4.90 -21.96
CA ARG A 47 -7.63 6.21 -22.38
C ARG A 47 -7.70 6.40 -23.89
N THR A 48 -7.49 5.36 -24.67
CA THR A 48 -7.60 5.41 -26.13
C THR A 48 -9.06 5.56 -26.59
N GLU A 49 -10.02 4.97 -25.87
CA GLU A 49 -11.46 5.24 -26.06
C GLU A 49 -11.79 6.70 -25.77
N GLN A 50 -11.30 7.24 -24.65
CA GLN A 50 -11.52 8.65 -24.29
C GLN A 50 -10.87 9.65 -25.25
N SER A 51 -9.82 9.27 -25.97
CA SER A 51 -9.22 10.13 -26.99
C SER A 51 -10.00 10.13 -28.32
N GLY A 52 -11.06 9.32 -28.44
CA GLY A 52 -11.83 9.13 -29.68
C GLY A 52 -11.10 8.32 -30.75
N LEU A 53 -9.97 7.68 -30.41
CA LEU A 53 -9.21 6.83 -31.33
C LEU A 53 -9.75 5.39 -31.37
N LEU A 54 -10.50 4.98 -30.35
CA LEU A 54 -11.27 3.74 -30.31
C LEU A 54 -12.76 4.05 -30.16
N ASN A 55 -13.59 3.11 -30.60
CA ASN A 55 -15.03 3.12 -30.39
C ASN A 55 -15.49 1.67 -30.17
N LEU A 56 -14.98 1.05 -29.10
CA LEU A 56 -15.13 -0.38 -28.83
C LEU A 56 -15.85 -0.69 -27.52
N LEU A 57 -15.80 0.21 -26.54
CA LEU A 57 -16.25 -0.11 -25.20
C LEU A 57 -17.74 0.21 -25.01
N GLY A 58 -18.19 1.36 -25.51
CA GLY A 58 -19.47 1.91 -25.05
C GLY A 58 -19.49 2.13 -23.51
N PRO A 59 -20.55 2.74 -22.96
CA PRO A 59 -20.54 3.15 -21.55
C PRO A 59 -20.46 1.98 -20.57
N GLU A 60 -21.23 0.91 -20.80
CA GLU A 60 -21.33 -0.20 -19.86
C GLU A 60 -20.02 -0.97 -19.69
N LEU A 61 -19.38 -1.38 -20.80
CA LEU A 61 -18.11 -2.08 -20.73
C LEU A 61 -16.99 -1.17 -20.23
N PHE A 62 -17.03 0.13 -20.55
CA PHE A 62 -16.09 1.10 -20.01
C PHE A 62 -16.10 1.11 -18.46
N TYR A 63 -17.28 1.19 -17.85
CA TYR A 63 -17.39 1.22 -16.38
C TYR A 63 -17.07 -0.14 -15.73
N ARG A 64 -17.38 -1.26 -16.40
CA ARG A 64 -16.94 -2.61 -15.94
C ARG A 64 -15.42 -2.72 -15.95
N ILE A 65 -14.77 -2.31 -17.04
CA ILE A 65 -13.30 -2.31 -17.15
C ILE A 65 -12.67 -1.35 -16.16
N MET A 66 -13.22 -0.15 -15.98
CA MET A 66 -12.73 0.83 -15.00
C MET A 66 -12.80 0.26 -13.57
N THR A 67 -13.89 -0.42 -13.23
CA THR A 67 -14.08 -1.07 -11.93
C THR A 67 -13.06 -2.19 -11.72
N LEU A 68 -12.91 -3.06 -12.72
CA LEU A 68 -11.95 -4.16 -12.71
C LEU A 68 -10.50 -3.63 -12.59
N HIS A 69 -10.12 -2.67 -13.43
CA HIS A 69 -8.79 -2.05 -13.41
C HIS A 69 -8.46 -1.49 -12.03
N GLY A 70 -9.35 -0.69 -11.44
CA GLY A 70 -9.10 -0.05 -10.13
C GLY A 70 -8.95 -1.07 -9.00
N LEU A 71 -9.91 -2.00 -8.86
CA LEU A 71 -9.87 -3.04 -7.81
C LEU A 71 -8.65 -3.94 -7.95
N SER A 72 -8.33 -4.34 -9.19
CA SER A 72 -7.23 -5.24 -9.45
C SER A 72 -5.87 -4.56 -9.24
N MET A 73 -5.65 -3.36 -9.78
CA MET A 73 -4.35 -2.68 -9.67
C MET A 73 -3.94 -2.42 -8.22
N VAL A 74 -4.89 -1.96 -7.40
CA VAL A 74 -4.61 -1.65 -6.00
C VAL A 74 -4.29 -2.93 -5.20
N SER A 75 -5.05 -4.00 -5.39
CA SER A 75 -4.80 -5.28 -4.70
C SER A 75 -3.52 -5.97 -5.17
N LEU A 76 -3.18 -5.89 -6.47
CA LEU A 76 -1.95 -6.45 -7.03
C LEU A 76 -0.71 -5.69 -6.58
N ALA A 77 -0.78 -4.35 -6.55
CA ALA A 77 0.30 -3.54 -6.02
C ALA A 77 0.55 -3.88 -4.55
N LEU A 78 -0.50 -4.02 -3.74
CA LEU A 78 -0.38 -4.46 -2.35
C LEU A 78 0.26 -5.85 -2.24
N LEU A 79 -0.20 -6.84 -3.03
CA LEU A 79 0.38 -8.18 -3.06
C LEU A 79 1.87 -8.15 -3.41
N GLY A 80 2.25 -7.38 -4.44
CA GLY A 80 3.64 -7.18 -4.82
C GLY A 80 4.48 -6.55 -3.71
N SER A 81 3.95 -5.51 -3.05
CA SER A 81 4.61 -4.86 -1.91
C SER A 81 4.84 -5.80 -0.73
N ILE A 82 3.82 -6.56 -0.31
CA ILE A 82 3.97 -7.49 0.81
C ILE A 82 4.85 -8.70 0.45
N ALA A 83 4.78 -9.17 -0.81
CA ALA A 83 5.62 -10.25 -1.31
C ALA A 83 7.09 -9.85 -1.33
N GLY A 84 7.41 -8.67 -1.87
CA GLY A 84 8.76 -8.11 -1.85
C GLY A 84 9.26 -7.86 -0.43
N PHE A 85 8.42 -7.26 0.42
CA PHE A 85 8.82 -6.91 1.77
C PHE A 85 9.05 -8.15 2.65
N ALA A 86 8.32 -9.25 2.41
CA ALA A 86 8.58 -10.54 3.04
C ALA A 86 10.01 -11.05 2.77
N ALA A 87 10.53 -10.90 1.55
CA ALA A 87 11.92 -11.27 1.24
C ALA A 87 12.93 -10.37 1.94
N VAL A 88 12.60 -9.09 2.16
CA VAL A 88 13.46 -8.15 2.88
C VAL A 88 13.51 -8.51 4.37
N ILE A 89 12.35 -8.58 5.03
CA ILE A 89 12.27 -8.84 6.47
C ILE A 89 12.64 -10.28 6.82
N GLY A 90 12.37 -11.24 5.92
CA GLY A 90 12.72 -12.65 6.05
C GLY A 90 14.23 -12.93 6.09
N ARG A 91 15.08 -11.97 5.73
CA ARG A 91 16.53 -12.06 5.96
C ARG A 91 16.91 -11.86 7.43
N ARG A 92 16.02 -11.24 8.21
CA ARG A 92 16.25 -10.80 9.60
C ARG A 92 15.48 -11.64 10.60
N VAL A 93 14.32 -12.17 10.22
CA VAL A 93 13.45 -12.98 11.07
C VAL A 93 12.95 -14.23 10.36
N VAL A 94 12.60 -15.26 11.13
CA VAL A 94 12.06 -16.52 10.61
C VAL A 94 10.55 -16.37 10.38
N LEU A 95 10.13 -16.16 9.13
CA LEU A 95 8.71 -16.08 8.77
C LEU A 95 8.09 -17.46 8.54
N ASP A 96 6.89 -17.71 9.06
CA ASP A 96 6.13 -18.92 8.74
C ASP A 96 5.60 -18.84 7.31
N THR A 97 6.11 -19.72 6.44
CA THR A 97 5.78 -19.76 5.02
C THR A 97 4.35 -20.19 4.75
N ARG A 98 3.70 -20.91 5.66
CA ARG A 98 2.29 -21.31 5.51
C ARG A 98 1.37 -20.09 5.54
N TRP A 99 1.68 -19.13 6.42
CA TRP A 99 0.94 -17.86 6.51
C TRP A 99 1.15 -17.00 5.26
N LEU A 100 2.38 -16.97 4.72
CA LEU A 100 2.66 -16.28 3.46
C LEU A 100 1.87 -16.88 2.29
N TRP A 101 1.85 -18.22 2.17
CA TRP A 101 1.07 -18.88 1.13
C TRP A 101 -0.45 -18.73 1.32
N ALA A 102 -0.94 -18.71 2.57
CA ALA A 102 -2.33 -18.37 2.85
C ALA A 102 -2.66 -16.95 2.36
N THR A 103 -1.80 -15.96 2.65
CA THR A 103 -1.94 -14.61 2.10
C THR A 103 -2.02 -14.62 0.58
N PHE A 104 -1.09 -15.29 -0.12
CA PHE A 104 -1.13 -15.37 -1.59
C PHE A 104 -2.46 -15.97 -2.09
N PHE A 105 -2.87 -17.10 -1.51
CA PHE A 105 -4.07 -17.83 -1.93
C PHE A 105 -5.33 -16.98 -1.78
N PHE A 106 -5.46 -16.27 -0.66
CA PHE A 106 -6.59 -15.38 -0.42
C PHE A 106 -6.61 -14.17 -1.36
N PHE A 107 -5.46 -13.56 -1.67
CA PHE A 107 -5.37 -12.52 -2.70
C PHE A 107 -5.74 -13.05 -4.08
N PHE A 108 -5.22 -14.23 -4.44
CA PHE A 108 -5.50 -14.88 -5.72
C PHE A 108 -6.99 -15.16 -5.90
N ILE A 109 -7.62 -15.81 -4.92
CA ILE A 109 -9.07 -16.09 -4.95
C ILE A 109 -9.86 -14.79 -4.98
N GLY A 110 -9.49 -13.81 -4.16
CA GLY A 110 -10.15 -12.50 -4.16
C GLY A 110 -10.18 -11.86 -5.54
N MET A 111 -9.05 -11.90 -6.26
CA MET A 111 -8.97 -11.45 -7.64
C MET A 111 -9.89 -12.23 -8.59
N MET A 112 -9.94 -13.56 -8.48
CA MET A 112 -10.79 -14.38 -9.34
C MET A 112 -12.27 -14.04 -9.15
N PHE A 113 -12.69 -13.76 -7.92
CA PHE A 113 -14.04 -13.30 -7.62
C PHE A 113 -14.33 -11.91 -8.21
N VAL A 114 -13.39 -10.97 -8.16
CA VAL A 114 -13.54 -9.65 -8.79
C VAL A 114 -13.62 -9.76 -10.32
N LEU A 115 -12.81 -10.62 -10.95
CA LEU A 115 -12.90 -10.90 -12.38
C LEU A 115 -14.25 -11.50 -12.77
N PHE A 116 -14.72 -12.51 -12.03
CA PHE A 116 -16.01 -13.13 -12.24
C PHE A 116 -17.16 -12.12 -12.04
N SER A 117 -17.07 -11.30 -11.01
CA SER A 117 -18.04 -10.24 -10.68
C SER A 117 -18.20 -9.21 -11.80
N THR A 118 -17.09 -8.67 -12.28
CA THR A 118 -17.09 -7.58 -13.27
C THR A 118 -17.39 -8.07 -14.68
N LEU A 119 -16.75 -9.17 -15.11
CA LEU A 119 -16.91 -9.70 -16.47
C LEU A 119 -18.15 -10.58 -16.62
N GLY A 120 -18.47 -11.39 -15.61
CA GLY A 120 -19.62 -12.32 -15.65
C GLY A 120 -20.88 -11.78 -14.98
N GLY A 121 -20.76 -10.94 -13.95
CA GLY A 121 -21.89 -10.32 -13.25
C GLY A 121 -22.20 -8.88 -13.64
N GLY A 122 -21.35 -8.27 -14.47
CA GLY A 122 -21.51 -6.91 -14.95
C GLY A 122 -21.31 -5.81 -13.92
N PHE A 123 -20.70 -6.12 -12.77
CA PHE A 123 -20.47 -5.15 -11.70
C PHE A 123 -19.61 -3.97 -12.17
N ALA A 124 -20.13 -2.76 -12.00
CA ALA A 124 -19.54 -1.54 -12.57
C ALA A 124 -19.60 -0.33 -11.61
N ALA A 125 -19.58 -0.57 -10.30
CA ALA A 125 -19.75 0.47 -9.27
C ALA A 125 -18.47 1.26 -8.93
N ALA A 126 -17.45 1.19 -9.79
CA ALA A 126 -16.08 1.64 -9.53
C ALA A 126 -15.43 0.93 -8.32
N TRP A 127 -14.14 1.19 -8.10
CA TRP A 127 -13.36 0.51 -7.05
C TRP A 127 -13.74 0.90 -5.63
N THR A 128 -14.35 2.07 -5.43
CA THR A 128 -14.88 2.51 -4.13
C THR A 128 -16.26 1.93 -3.85
N ALA A 129 -16.98 1.43 -4.85
CA ALA A 129 -18.31 0.82 -4.67
C ALA A 129 -19.23 1.67 -3.76
N LEU A 130 -19.25 2.99 -3.98
CA LEU A 130 -19.97 3.93 -3.12
C LEU A 130 -21.47 3.75 -3.23
N TYR A 131 -22.16 3.77 -2.09
CA TYR A 131 -23.62 3.85 -2.06
C TYR A 131 -24.11 5.05 -2.91
N PRO A 132 -25.18 4.90 -3.73
CA PRO A 132 -26.02 3.72 -3.90
C PRO A 132 -25.59 2.78 -5.05
N LEU A 133 -24.46 3.07 -5.72
CA LEU A 133 -24.09 2.42 -6.99
C LEU A 133 -24.04 0.88 -6.96
N PRO A 134 -23.55 0.20 -5.91
CA PRO A 134 -23.57 -1.26 -5.83
C PRO A 134 -24.95 -1.90 -5.98
N PHE A 135 -26.03 -1.17 -5.67
CA PHE A 135 -27.39 -1.70 -5.63
C PHE A 135 -28.24 -1.27 -6.84
N HIS A 136 -27.84 -0.21 -7.54
CA HIS A 136 -28.69 0.45 -8.55
C HIS A 136 -28.15 0.40 -9.98
N GLY A 137 -27.06 -0.34 -10.25
CA GLY A 137 -26.47 -0.42 -11.59
C GLY A 137 -26.96 -1.57 -12.48
N GLY A 138 -28.05 -2.25 -12.12
CA GLY A 138 -28.62 -3.34 -12.94
C GLY A 138 -27.73 -4.59 -13.01
N TYR A 139 -26.81 -4.76 -12.06
CA TYR A 139 -25.88 -5.89 -12.03
C TYR A 139 -26.60 -7.20 -11.73
N ALA A 140 -26.02 -8.31 -12.17
CA ALA A 140 -26.44 -9.60 -11.65
C ALA A 140 -26.13 -9.69 -10.15
N PHE A 141 -26.95 -10.44 -9.41
CA PHE A 141 -26.77 -10.65 -7.96
C PHE A 141 -25.38 -11.20 -7.62
N TRP A 142 -24.87 -12.15 -8.43
CA TRP A 142 -23.52 -12.69 -8.28
C TRP A 142 -22.41 -11.68 -8.64
N GLY A 143 -22.73 -10.62 -9.38
CA GLY A 143 -21.82 -9.49 -9.62
C GLY A 143 -21.51 -8.76 -8.31
N VAL A 144 -22.54 -8.33 -7.58
CA VAL A 144 -22.35 -7.64 -6.29
C VAL A 144 -21.68 -8.57 -5.27
N ILE A 145 -22.15 -9.81 -5.14
CA ILE A 145 -21.56 -10.78 -4.20
C ILE A 145 -20.11 -11.09 -4.57
N GLY A 146 -19.81 -11.29 -5.85
CA GLY A 146 -18.45 -11.58 -6.26
C GLY A 146 -17.49 -10.44 -5.92
N ALA A 147 -17.90 -9.19 -6.07
CA ALA A 147 -17.08 -8.04 -5.68
C ALA A 147 -16.83 -8.02 -4.16
N THR A 148 -17.88 -8.14 -3.35
CA THR A 148 -17.76 -8.06 -1.89
C THR A 148 -17.01 -9.23 -1.27
N VAL A 149 -17.27 -10.46 -1.75
CA VAL A 149 -16.53 -11.66 -1.36
C VAL A 149 -15.07 -11.57 -1.82
N GLY A 150 -14.83 -11.05 -3.03
CA GLY A 150 -13.49 -10.86 -3.56
C GLY A 150 -12.64 -9.92 -2.69
N ILE A 151 -13.19 -8.75 -2.34
CA ILE A 151 -12.53 -7.79 -1.43
C ILE A 151 -12.36 -8.43 -0.04
N GLY A 152 -13.37 -9.15 0.45
CA GLY A 152 -13.30 -9.88 1.73
C GLY A 152 -12.13 -10.86 1.79
N PHE A 153 -11.89 -11.62 0.72
CA PHE A 153 -10.73 -12.52 0.65
C PHE A 153 -9.40 -11.75 0.64
N VAL A 154 -9.30 -10.64 -0.08
CA VAL A 154 -8.10 -9.77 -0.02
C VAL A 154 -7.83 -9.30 1.42
N LEU A 155 -8.88 -8.88 2.15
CA LEU A 155 -8.77 -8.49 3.56
C LEU A 155 -8.31 -9.63 4.47
N VAL A 156 -8.84 -10.85 4.28
CA VAL A 156 -8.37 -12.02 5.02
C VAL A 156 -6.89 -12.28 4.74
N GLY A 157 -6.47 -12.26 3.47
CA GLY A 157 -5.07 -12.43 3.09
C GLY A 157 -4.15 -11.37 3.72
N LEU A 158 -4.60 -10.10 3.75
CA LEU A 158 -3.89 -9.00 4.40
C LEU A 158 -3.78 -9.23 5.90
N LEU A 159 -4.83 -9.71 6.55
CA LEU A 159 -4.83 -10.02 7.99
C LEU A 159 -3.79 -11.09 8.33
N PHE A 160 -3.73 -12.18 7.56
CA PHE A 160 -2.70 -13.22 7.73
C PHE A 160 -1.29 -12.60 7.70
N TYR A 161 -1.02 -11.74 6.70
CA TYR A 161 0.27 -11.10 6.55
C TYR A 161 0.59 -10.14 7.71
N CYS A 162 -0.32 -9.22 8.05
CA CYS A 162 -0.11 -8.23 9.10
C CYS A 162 0.08 -8.88 10.47
N VAL A 163 -0.68 -9.94 10.78
CA VAL A 163 -0.52 -10.72 12.03
C VAL A 163 0.82 -11.44 12.05
N LEU A 164 1.21 -12.09 10.95
CA LEU A 164 2.51 -12.77 10.83
C LEU A 164 3.66 -11.80 11.09
N ILE A 165 3.69 -10.66 10.40
CA ILE A 165 4.74 -9.66 10.51
C ILE A 165 4.79 -9.08 11.93
N THR A 166 3.64 -8.60 12.45
CA THR A 166 3.57 -8.01 13.78
C THR A 166 4.05 -9.00 14.84
N ARG A 167 3.57 -10.24 14.81
CA ARG A 167 3.93 -11.28 15.78
C ARG A 167 5.42 -11.64 15.70
N THR A 168 5.93 -11.88 14.49
CA THR A 168 7.29 -12.40 14.30
C THR A 168 8.34 -11.36 14.64
N VAL A 169 8.19 -10.14 14.10
CA VAL A 169 9.13 -9.04 14.36
C VAL A 169 9.07 -8.60 15.82
N SER A 170 7.87 -8.50 16.41
CA SER A 170 7.74 -8.15 17.83
C SER A 170 8.41 -9.19 18.73
N ARG A 171 8.26 -10.48 18.45
CA ARG A 171 8.95 -11.53 19.23
C ARG A 171 10.46 -11.45 19.10
N ALA A 172 10.98 -11.19 17.89
CA ALA A 172 12.42 -11.05 17.65
C ALA A 172 13.05 -9.89 18.45
N HIS A 173 12.27 -8.87 18.82
CA HIS A 173 12.73 -7.73 19.61
C HIS A 173 12.20 -7.70 21.06
N GLY A 174 11.59 -8.79 21.55
CA GLY A 174 11.11 -8.88 22.93
C GLY A 174 9.86 -8.04 23.23
N GLY A 175 9.05 -7.72 22.21
CA GLY A 175 7.75 -7.05 22.35
C GLY A 175 7.50 -5.98 21.29
N VAL A 176 6.22 -5.62 21.10
CA VAL A 176 5.78 -4.60 20.14
C VAL A 176 6.43 -3.24 20.42
N VAL A 177 6.54 -2.85 21.69
CA VAL A 177 7.15 -1.59 22.13
C VAL A 177 8.61 -1.48 21.66
N ASN A 178 9.37 -2.57 21.77
CA ASN A 178 10.76 -2.61 21.35
C ASN A 178 10.91 -2.67 19.83
N ALA A 179 10.05 -3.42 19.15
CA ALA A 179 10.05 -3.50 17.68
C ALA A 179 9.65 -2.19 17.01
N LEU A 180 8.79 -1.40 17.65
CA LEU A 180 8.46 -0.03 17.24
C LEU A 180 9.56 0.98 17.61
N GLY A 181 10.60 0.60 18.36
CA GLY A 181 11.70 1.50 18.71
C GLY A 181 11.36 2.54 19.77
N TRP A 182 10.31 2.35 20.58
CA TRP A 182 9.94 3.29 21.65
C TRP A 182 11.06 3.60 22.65
N PRO A 183 11.94 2.64 23.03
CA PRO A 183 13.08 2.98 23.88
C PRO A 183 13.97 4.07 23.28
N LEU A 184 14.20 4.07 21.96
CA LEU A 184 14.97 5.12 21.26
C LEU A 184 14.23 6.47 21.28
N ILE A 185 12.90 6.45 21.21
CA ILE A 185 12.06 7.65 21.22
C ILE A 185 12.05 8.30 22.60
N VAL A 186 11.85 7.51 23.65
CA VAL A 186 11.69 8.01 25.02
C VAL A 186 13.04 8.33 25.66
N ARG A 187 14.03 7.44 25.52
CA ARG A 187 15.33 7.55 26.19
C ARG A 187 16.40 7.92 25.18
N ARG A 188 16.91 9.16 25.25
CA ARG A 188 17.96 9.66 24.32
C ARG A 188 19.23 8.81 24.31
N THR A 189 19.54 8.14 25.42
CA THR A 189 20.73 7.28 25.57
C THR A 189 20.48 5.81 25.25
N ALA A 190 19.23 5.41 24.98
CA ALA A 190 18.94 4.03 24.64
C ALA A 190 19.61 3.67 23.31
N ARG A 191 20.13 2.44 23.25
CA ARG A 191 20.67 1.83 22.04
C ARG A 191 19.91 0.53 21.79
N GLN A 192 19.50 0.32 20.54
CA GLN A 192 18.91 -0.94 20.08
C GLN A 192 19.68 -1.39 18.85
N GLU A 193 20.87 -1.94 19.08
CA GLU A 193 21.86 -2.21 18.01
C GLU A 193 21.35 -3.20 16.96
N ASN A 194 20.47 -4.12 17.36
CA ASN A 194 19.88 -5.11 16.46
C ASN A 194 18.59 -4.63 15.76
N LEU A 195 18.06 -3.45 16.11
CA LEU A 195 16.84 -2.90 15.52
C LEU A 195 17.19 -2.06 14.28
N SER A 196 16.58 -2.39 13.15
CA SER A 196 16.71 -1.64 11.90
C SER A 196 15.47 -0.82 11.59
N ILE A 197 15.61 0.11 10.64
CA ILE A 197 14.47 0.87 10.10
C ILE A 197 13.41 -0.04 9.47
N LEU A 198 13.83 -1.18 8.90
CA LEU A 198 12.93 -2.15 8.28
C LEU A 198 12.07 -2.88 9.32
N ASP A 199 12.63 -3.16 10.52
CA ASP A 199 11.89 -3.82 11.60
C ASP A 199 10.81 -2.89 12.18
N VAL A 200 11.18 -1.62 12.38
CA VAL A 200 10.22 -0.58 12.83
C VAL A 200 9.13 -0.38 11.79
N LEU A 201 9.51 -0.23 10.51
CA LEU A 201 8.56 -0.09 9.40
C LEU A 201 7.59 -1.28 9.34
N ALA A 202 8.11 -2.50 9.47
CA ALA A 202 7.30 -3.72 9.40
C ALA A 202 6.13 -3.69 10.39
N VAL A 203 6.40 -3.35 11.66
CA VAL A 203 5.36 -3.30 12.70
C VAL A 203 4.52 -2.02 12.59
N ALA A 204 5.15 -0.88 12.30
CA ALA A 204 4.49 0.42 12.17
C ALA A 204 3.45 0.43 11.03
N VAL A 205 3.66 -0.35 9.98
CA VAL A 205 2.75 -0.51 8.84
C VAL A 205 1.78 -1.67 9.05
N ALA A 206 2.21 -2.80 9.62
CA ALA A 206 1.32 -3.93 9.86
C ALA A 206 0.17 -3.62 10.83
N ILE A 207 0.39 -2.77 11.85
CA ILE A 207 -0.66 -2.38 12.81
C ILE A 207 -1.83 -1.65 12.12
N PRO A 208 -1.61 -0.56 11.34
CA PRO A 208 -2.67 0.07 10.54
C PRO A 208 -3.28 -0.89 9.51
N GLY A 209 -2.54 -1.90 9.06
CA GLY A 209 -3.08 -2.96 8.20
C GLY A 209 -4.17 -3.78 8.87
N ILE A 210 -4.04 -4.08 10.15
CA ILE A 210 -5.11 -4.74 10.92
C ILE A 210 -6.32 -3.80 11.06
N VAL A 211 -6.08 -2.50 11.26
CA VAL A 211 -7.15 -1.49 11.28
C VAL A 211 -7.88 -1.41 9.94
N ALA A 212 -7.14 -1.48 8.82
CA ALA A 212 -7.71 -1.50 7.47
C ALA A 212 -8.63 -2.70 7.26
N VAL A 213 -8.24 -3.88 7.77
CA VAL A 213 -9.06 -5.10 7.72
C VAL A 213 -10.34 -4.91 8.52
N ILE A 214 -10.24 -4.40 9.75
CA ILE A 214 -11.42 -4.15 10.60
C ILE A 214 -12.35 -3.15 9.91
N ALA A 215 -11.83 -2.02 9.43
CA ALA A 215 -12.61 -1.01 8.71
C ALA A 215 -13.29 -1.59 7.45
N GLY A 216 -12.54 -2.38 6.68
CA GLY A 216 -13.04 -3.01 5.46
C GLY A 216 -14.18 -3.98 5.74
N PHE A 217 -14.09 -4.82 6.78
CA PHE A 217 -15.20 -5.69 7.16
C PHE A 217 -16.39 -4.94 7.77
N THR A 218 -16.14 -3.86 8.52
CA THR A 218 -17.20 -2.97 9.02
C THR A 218 -17.99 -2.31 7.89
N TRP A 219 -17.36 -2.06 6.73
CA TRP A 219 -18.02 -1.59 5.52
C TRP A 219 -18.68 -2.73 4.71
N LEU A 220 -17.95 -3.82 4.44
CA LEU A 220 -18.40 -4.90 3.57
C LEU A 220 -19.60 -5.68 4.13
N ILE A 221 -19.64 -5.93 5.44
CA ILE A 221 -20.70 -6.76 6.05
C ILE A 221 -22.07 -6.08 5.88
N PRO A 222 -22.27 -4.80 6.27
CA PRO A 222 -23.52 -4.10 5.98
C PRO A 222 -23.86 -4.07 4.49
N LEU A 223 -22.88 -3.79 3.62
CA LEU A 223 -23.10 -3.77 2.16
C LEU A 223 -23.69 -5.10 1.66
N TRP A 224 -23.14 -6.23 2.14
CA TRP A 224 -23.63 -7.57 1.79
C TRP A 224 -25.00 -7.87 2.42
N LEU A 225 -25.25 -7.46 3.65
CA LEU A 225 -26.57 -7.63 4.30
C LEU A 225 -27.67 -6.86 3.56
N GLN A 226 -27.37 -5.66 3.07
CA GLN A 226 -28.34 -4.90 2.26
C GLN A 226 -28.49 -5.54 0.87
N ALA A 227 -27.40 -5.99 0.24
CA ALA A 227 -27.45 -6.67 -1.07
C ALA A 227 -28.29 -7.96 -1.03
N SER A 228 -28.28 -8.67 0.10
CA SER A 228 -29.07 -9.89 0.32
C SER A 228 -30.52 -9.63 0.74
N GLY A 229 -30.91 -8.37 0.96
CA GLY A 229 -32.26 -8.00 1.41
C GLY A 229 -32.53 -8.25 2.90
N LEU A 230 -31.50 -8.61 3.69
CA LEU A 230 -31.64 -8.84 5.13
C LEU A 230 -31.81 -7.55 5.92
N ILE A 231 -31.30 -6.42 5.40
CA ILE A 231 -31.54 -5.08 5.92
C ILE A 231 -32.00 -4.15 4.80
N GLN A 232 -32.79 -3.14 5.15
CA GLN A 232 -33.42 -2.24 4.17
C GLN A 232 -32.56 -1.02 3.83
N SER A 233 -31.80 -0.51 4.81
CA SER A 233 -30.98 0.68 4.66
C SER A 233 -29.75 0.64 5.57
N ILE A 234 -28.74 1.42 5.19
CA ILE A 234 -27.54 1.67 5.96
C ILE A 234 -27.30 3.19 5.94
N ASP A 235 -26.78 3.75 7.03
CA ASP A 235 -26.35 5.14 7.05
C ASP A 235 -25.24 5.37 6.00
N VAL A 236 -25.49 6.31 5.09
CA VAL A 236 -24.62 6.54 3.92
C VAL A 236 -23.29 7.14 4.35
N LEU A 237 -23.31 8.03 5.34
CA LEU A 237 -22.09 8.68 5.85
C LEU A 237 -21.20 7.67 6.58
N PHE A 238 -21.78 6.76 7.35
CA PHE A 238 -21.12 5.61 7.97
C PHE A 238 -20.43 4.75 6.92
N MET A 239 -21.17 4.34 5.88
CA MET A 239 -20.61 3.51 4.81
C MET A 239 -19.42 4.18 4.14
N LYS A 240 -19.55 5.47 3.83
CA LYS A 240 -18.50 6.24 3.17
C LYS A 240 -17.27 6.43 4.07
N ASN A 241 -17.45 6.68 5.37
CA ASN A 241 -16.33 6.80 6.31
C ASN A 241 -15.51 5.51 6.39
N PHE A 242 -16.16 4.35 6.52
CA PHE A 242 -15.44 3.08 6.62
C PHE A 242 -14.84 2.61 5.30
N ASP A 243 -15.50 2.87 4.16
CA ASP A 243 -14.93 2.64 2.82
C ASP A 243 -13.64 3.44 2.64
N TYR A 244 -13.68 4.76 2.86
CA TYR A 244 -12.48 5.59 2.70
C TYR A 244 -11.42 5.31 3.76
N LEU A 245 -11.77 4.98 5.01
CA LEU A 245 -10.78 4.54 6.00
C LEU A 245 -10.05 3.28 5.52
N PHE A 246 -10.81 2.28 5.06
CA PHE A 246 -10.27 1.04 4.49
C PHE A 246 -9.37 1.32 3.27
N GLY A 247 -9.91 1.98 2.25
CA GLY A 247 -9.22 2.24 1.00
C GLY A 247 -7.97 3.11 1.20
N HIS A 248 -8.09 4.15 2.04
CA HIS A 248 -6.98 5.03 2.38
C HIS A 248 -5.84 4.28 3.07
N LEU A 249 -6.15 3.45 4.06
CA LEU A 249 -5.14 2.63 4.71
C LEU A 249 -4.51 1.67 3.70
N LEU A 250 -5.30 0.99 2.88
CA LEU A 250 -4.79 0.00 1.94
C LEU A 250 -3.77 0.58 0.95
N VAL A 251 -4.02 1.76 0.38
CA VAL A 251 -3.07 2.42 -0.54
C VAL A 251 -1.81 2.90 0.19
N ASN A 252 -1.92 3.38 1.43
CA ASN A 252 -0.77 3.80 2.23
C ASN A 252 0.12 2.62 2.63
N LEU A 253 -0.47 1.50 3.07
CA LEU A 253 0.26 0.28 3.39
C LEU A 253 1.08 -0.20 2.19
N THR A 254 0.46 -0.16 1.00
CA THR A 254 1.09 -0.56 -0.26
C THR A 254 2.36 0.23 -0.51
N ILE A 255 2.29 1.57 -0.43
CA ILE A 255 3.46 2.42 -0.69
C ILE A 255 4.51 2.32 0.42
N TYR A 256 4.13 2.16 1.69
CA TYR A 256 5.10 2.03 2.78
C TYR A 256 5.88 0.71 2.71
N PHE A 257 5.22 -0.41 2.39
CA PHE A 257 5.93 -1.66 2.14
C PHE A 257 6.84 -1.57 0.90
N ALA A 258 6.39 -0.91 -0.18
CA ALA A 258 7.21 -0.65 -1.35
C ALA A 258 8.44 0.23 -1.03
N ALA A 259 8.26 1.27 -0.20
CA ALA A 259 9.34 2.11 0.31
C ALA A 259 10.38 1.30 1.09
N GLY A 260 9.93 0.29 1.84
CA GLY A 260 10.79 -0.65 2.54
C GLY A 260 11.75 -1.38 1.61
N LEU A 261 11.35 -1.66 0.36
CA LEU A 261 12.23 -2.24 -0.65
C LEU A 261 13.34 -1.27 -1.06
N MET A 262 13.00 0.01 -1.21
CA MET A 262 14.00 1.06 -1.47
C MET A 262 14.97 1.22 -0.29
N TYR A 263 14.48 1.23 0.95
CA TYR A 263 15.32 1.30 2.15
C TYR A 263 16.26 0.10 2.30
N PHE A 264 15.90 -1.04 1.71
CA PHE A 264 16.73 -2.23 1.65
C PHE A 264 17.74 -2.18 0.50
N LEU A 265 17.33 -1.83 -0.70
CA LEU A 265 18.17 -1.86 -1.89
C LEU A 265 19.19 -0.73 -1.93
N LEU A 266 18.80 0.51 -1.65
CA LEU A 266 19.72 1.64 -1.78
C LEU A 266 21.02 1.44 -0.96
N PRO A 267 20.98 1.01 0.31
CA PRO A 267 22.20 0.68 1.05
C PRO A 267 23.06 -0.41 0.42
N ALA A 268 22.44 -1.41 -0.23
CA ALA A 268 23.16 -2.50 -0.89
C ALA A 268 23.89 -2.01 -2.15
N TYR A 269 23.30 -1.08 -2.90
CA TYR A 269 23.90 -0.52 -4.12
C TYR A 269 24.90 0.61 -3.83
N THR A 270 24.72 1.38 -2.76
CA THR A 270 25.59 2.51 -2.42
C THR A 270 26.70 2.13 -1.45
N GLY A 271 26.60 0.98 -0.78
CA GLY A 271 27.47 0.60 0.33
C GLY A 271 27.29 1.46 1.59
N ARG A 272 26.23 2.27 1.68
CA ARG A 272 25.99 3.21 2.79
C ARG A 272 24.83 2.75 3.65
N ALA A 273 25.10 2.56 4.94
CA ALA A 273 24.07 2.14 5.88
C ALA A 273 22.93 3.17 6.00
N TRP A 274 21.68 2.71 5.88
CA TRP A 274 20.49 3.48 6.27
C TRP A 274 20.18 3.27 7.74
N LYS A 275 20.90 3.99 8.61
CA LYS A 275 20.84 3.76 10.05
C LYS A 275 19.50 4.22 10.63
N LEU A 276 18.93 3.40 11.52
CA LEU A 276 17.80 3.82 12.33
C LEU A 276 18.24 4.92 13.29
N SER A 277 17.50 6.03 13.28
CA SER A 277 17.67 7.14 14.21
C SER A 277 16.41 7.32 15.05
N ARG A 278 16.52 8.06 16.16
CA ARG A 278 15.36 8.47 16.97
C ARG A 278 14.30 9.18 16.13
N THR A 279 14.74 10.04 15.20
CA THR A 279 13.85 10.78 14.30
C THR A 279 13.10 9.83 13.37
N TYR A 280 13.77 8.82 12.81
CA TYR A 280 13.11 7.83 11.94
C TYR A 280 12.16 6.93 12.72
N ALA A 281 12.52 6.49 13.92
CA ALA A 281 11.62 5.75 14.79
C ALA A 281 10.36 6.57 15.12
N LEU A 282 10.52 7.84 15.50
CA LEU A 282 9.40 8.74 15.77
C LEU A 282 8.51 8.95 14.54
N ALA A 283 9.11 9.22 13.38
CA ALA A 283 8.37 9.45 12.15
C ALA A 283 7.57 8.21 11.69
N LEU A 284 8.14 7.01 11.81
CA LEU A 284 7.42 5.76 11.50
C LEU A 284 6.28 5.49 12.50
N ASN A 285 6.48 5.75 13.79
CA ASN A 285 5.40 5.63 14.78
C ASN A 285 4.31 6.69 14.54
N ALA A 286 4.68 7.91 14.15
CA ALA A 286 3.70 8.96 13.84
C ALA A 286 2.77 8.51 12.71
N ILE A 287 3.31 7.89 11.65
CA ILE A 287 2.53 7.30 10.55
C ILE A 287 1.51 6.27 11.08
N THR A 288 1.90 5.38 12.00
CA THR A 288 1.02 4.35 12.58
C THR A 288 -0.27 4.93 13.17
N PHE A 289 -0.20 6.10 13.80
CA PHE A 289 -1.36 6.71 14.47
C PHE A 289 -2.06 7.79 13.66
N ILE A 290 -1.33 8.50 12.78
CA ILE A 290 -1.89 9.60 11.99
C ILE A 290 -2.65 9.06 10.77
N VAL A 291 -2.12 8.07 10.05
CA VAL A 291 -2.74 7.59 8.80
C VAL A 291 -4.17 7.07 8.98
N PRO A 292 -4.56 6.39 10.08
CA PRO A 292 -5.96 6.05 10.34
C PRO A 292 -6.91 7.24 10.50
N ILE A 293 -6.41 8.47 10.65
CA ILE A 293 -7.23 9.68 10.84
C ILE A 293 -7.31 10.49 9.54
N ILE A 294 -6.24 10.52 8.74
CA ILE A 294 -6.15 11.44 7.60
C ILE A 294 -7.10 11.10 6.45
N TYR A 295 -7.68 9.90 6.40
CA TYR A 295 -8.66 9.51 5.37
C TYR A 295 -9.83 10.50 5.25
N LEU A 296 -10.13 11.26 6.32
CA LEU A 296 -11.15 12.30 6.35
C LEU A 296 -10.98 13.34 5.22
N HIS A 297 -9.79 13.48 4.63
CA HIS A 297 -9.61 14.34 3.45
C HIS A 297 -10.34 13.86 2.20
N HIS A 298 -10.77 12.60 2.15
CA HIS A 298 -11.59 12.09 1.06
C HIS A 298 -13.06 12.51 1.17
N LEU A 299 -13.45 13.10 2.31
CA LEU A 299 -14.84 13.37 2.68
C LEU A 299 -15.16 14.87 2.70
N TYR A 300 -14.35 15.71 2.05
CA TYR A 300 -14.57 17.16 2.00
C TYR A 300 -15.80 17.59 1.20
N GLN A 301 -16.32 16.72 0.35
CA GLN A 301 -17.59 16.93 -0.35
C GLN A 301 -18.80 16.37 0.41
N ASP A 302 -18.57 15.74 1.57
CA ASP A 302 -19.62 15.22 2.43
C ASP A 302 -19.98 16.27 3.47
N PHE A 303 -20.81 17.24 3.09
CA PHE A 303 -21.21 18.35 3.96
C PHE A 303 -21.97 17.91 5.22
N ALA A 304 -22.50 16.68 5.25
CA ALA A 304 -23.05 16.07 6.46
C ALA A 304 -21.98 15.76 7.53
N GLN A 305 -20.71 15.65 7.13
CA GLN A 305 -19.61 15.43 8.06
C GLN A 305 -19.28 16.70 8.85
N PRO A 306 -19.12 16.63 10.18
CA PRO A 306 -18.74 17.78 10.99
C PRO A 306 -17.46 18.45 10.48
N LEU A 307 -17.46 19.79 10.42
CA LEU A 307 -16.31 20.59 9.96
C LEU A 307 -15.02 20.25 10.73
N ALA A 308 -15.12 19.96 12.03
CA ALA A 308 -13.98 19.58 12.85
C ALA A 308 -13.22 18.35 12.28
N PHE A 309 -13.93 17.38 11.71
CA PHE A 309 -13.31 16.21 11.07
C PHE A 309 -12.66 16.55 9.73
N GLN A 310 -13.25 17.46 8.96
CA GLN A 310 -12.61 17.95 7.73
C GLN A 310 -11.31 18.69 8.04
N VAL A 311 -11.34 19.58 9.04
CA VAL A 311 -10.15 20.31 9.51
C VAL A 311 -9.09 19.33 10.04
N ALA A 312 -9.49 18.31 10.79
CA ALA A 312 -8.58 17.26 11.26
C ALA A 312 -7.93 16.50 10.09
N GLY A 313 -8.69 16.16 9.05
CA GLY A 313 -8.16 15.57 7.82
C GLY A 313 -7.12 16.45 7.15
N GLN A 314 -7.35 17.77 7.09
CA GLN A 314 -6.44 18.71 6.42
C GLN A 314 -5.13 18.83 7.20
N ILE A 315 -5.22 19.12 8.50
CA ILE A 315 -4.05 19.24 9.38
C ILE A 315 -3.28 17.93 9.43
N GLY A 316 -3.99 16.81 9.60
CA GLY A 316 -3.39 15.49 9.64
C GLY A 316 -2.61 15.17 8.36
N THR A 317 -3.14 15.55 7.19
CA THR A 317 -2.44 15.36 5.91
C THR A 317 -1.15 16.15 5.86
N TYR A 318 -1.16 17.44 6.23
CA TYR A 318 0.07 18.25 6.26
C TYR A 318 1.12 17.71 7.22
N VAL A 319 0.70 17.23 8.39
CA VAL A 319 1.62 16.62 9.36
C VAL A 319 2.19 15.30 8.81
N SER A 320 1.39 14.50 8.10
CA SER A 320 1.81 13.21 7.53
C SER A 320 2.89 13.34 6.45
N VAL A 321 2.98 14.50 5.79
CA VAL A 321 4.02 14.80 4.79
C VAL A 321 5.41 14.84 5.43
N ILE A 322 5.52 15.25 6.70
CA ILE A 322 6.81 15.43 7.40
C ILE A 322 7.59 14.10 7.49
N PRO A 323 7.02 12.99 7.99
CA PRO A 323 7.67 11.67 7.94
C PRO A 323 8.18 11.25 6.56
N VAL A 324 7.38 11.46 5.51
CA VAL A 324 7.74 11.07 4.13
C VAL A 324 8.92 11.90 3.61
N ILE A 325 8.90 13.22 3.86
CA ILE A 325 10.02 14.10 3.50
C ILE A 325 11.31 13.67 4.21
N LEU A 326 11.25 13.44 5.52
CA LEU A 326 12.44 13.15 6.33
C LEU A 326 13.05 11.79 6.06
N ILE A 327 12.20 10.75 5.99
CA ILE A 327 12.67 9.38 5.79
C ILE A 327 12.87 9.16 4.30
N THR A 328 11.81 9.19 3.51
CA THR A 328 11.87 8.74 2.12
C THR A 328 12.64 9.70 1.24
N LEU A 329 12.28 10.98 1.22
CA LEU A 329 12.86 11.93 0.27
C LEU A 329 14.29 12.29 0.63
N PHE A 330 14.52 12.89 1.81
CA PHE A 330 15.87 13.25 2.22
C PHE A 330 16.75 12.03 2.45
N GLY A 331 16.23 10.96 3.07
CA GLY A 331 16.98 9.71 3.22
C GLY A 331 17.36 9.11 1.86
N GLY A 332 16.40 9.03 0.92
CA GLY A 332 16.63 8.49 -0.41
C GLY A 332 17.63 9.32 -1.21
N LEU A 333 17.46 10.65 -1.25
CA LEU A 333 18.39 11.56 -1.90
C LEU A 333 19.78 11.50 -1.26
N SER A 334 19.89 11.34 0.07
CA SER A 334 21.18 11.18 0.74
C SER A 334 21.91 9.90 0.33
N GLN A 335 21.17 8.83 0.01
CA GLN A 335 21.74 7.61 -0.55
C GLN A 335 22.29 7.86 -1.95
N TYR A 336 21.60 8.62 -2.80
CA TYR A 336 22.08 8.94 -4.15
C TYR A 336 23.24 9.94 -4.15
N TYR A 337 23.17 10.99 -3.33
CA TYR A 337 24.06 12.13 -3.39
C TYR A 337 25.53 11.73 -3.23
N ARG A 338 26.34 11.97 -4.27
CA ARG A 338 27.78 11.64 -4.33
C ARG A 338 28.08 10.18 -3.98
N SER A 339 27.18 9.24 -4.24
CA SER A 339 27.38 7.82 -3.94
C SER A 339 28.32 7.10 -4.91
N GLY A 340 28.49 7.63 -6.12
CA GLY A 340 29.11 6.87 -7.21
C GLY A 340 28.28 5.65 -7.62
N ILE A 341 26.97 5.64 -7.29
CA ILE A 341 26.07 4.55 -7.64
C ILE A 341 26.11 4.30 -9.14
N ARG A 342 26.20 3.02 -9.51
CA ARG A 342 26.08 2.60 -10.90
C ARG A 342 24.61 2.71 -11.29
N TRP A 343 24.34 3.45 -12.37
CA TRP A 343 23.01 3.53 -12.96
C TRP A 343 22.75 2.27 -13.80
N ASP A 344 21.93 1.40 -13.24
CA ASP A 344 21.36 0.22 -13.87
C ASP A 344 19.82 0.27 -13.76
N VAL A 345 19.14 -0.76 -14.28
CA VAL A 345 17.68 -0.79 -14.31
C VAL A 345 17.08 -0.65 -12.91
N THR A 346 17.60 -1.39 -11.92
CA THR A 346 17.10 -1.31 -10.54
C THR A 346 17.25 0.10 -9.97
N THR A 347 18.44 0.68 -10.02
CA THR A 347 18.71 2.00 -9.44
C THR A 347 17.98 3.13 -10.18
N ILE A 348 17.80 3.02 -11.49
CA ILE A 348 16.95 3.93 -12.27
C ILE A 348 15.49 3.82 -11.82
N PHE A 349 14.97 2.61 -11.63
CA PHE A 349 13.59 2.42 -11.16
C PHE A 349 13.41 2.98 -9.75
N LEU A 350 14.35 2.75 -8.84
CA LEU A 350 14.31 3.37 -7.51
C LEU A 350 14.36 4.90 -7.57
N ALA A 351 15.09 5.49 -8.52
CA ALA A 351 15.10 6.94 -8.69
C ALA A 351 13.76 7.45 -9.24
N ILE A 352 13.21 6.82 -10.28
CA ILE A 352 11.88 7.16 -10.82
C ILE A 352 10.80 7.00 -9.75
N GLY A 353 10.88 5.94 -8.93
CA GLY A 353 10.05 5.73 -7.75
C GLY A 353 10.05 6.90 -6.78
N LEU A 354 11.26 7.38 -6.44
CA LEU A 354 11.42 8.53 -5.55
C LEU A 354 10.81 9.80 -6.14
N TRP A 355 10.99 10.01 -7.45
CA TRP A 355 10.38 11.11 -8.20
C TRP A 355 8.85 11.02 -8.20
N GLY A 356 8.27 9.87 -8.58
CA GLY A 356 6.83 9.67 -8.62
C GLY A 356 6.17 9.94 -7.28
N TRP A 357 6.73 9.44 -6.19
CA TRP A 357 6.23 9.73 -4.85
C TRP A 357 6.35 11.22 -4.50
N MET A 358 7.48 11.87 -4.79
CA MET A 358 7.66 13.29 -4.51
C MET A 358 6.59 14.14 -5.20
N PHE A 359 6.45 14.04 -6.52
CA PHE A 359 5.54 14.91 -7.28
C PHE A 359 4.07 14.56 -7.06
N GLY A 360 3.73 13.27 -7.01
CA GLY A 360 2.37 12.86 -6.69
C GLY A 360 1.98 13.18 -5.24
N GLY A 361 2.93 13.10 -4.31
CA GLY A 361 2.74 13.49 -2.91
C GLY A 361 2.58 15.01 -2.73
N MET A 362 3.32 15.82 -3.49
CA MET A 362 3.12 17.28 -3.53
C MET A 362 1.73 17.64 -4.07
N ALA A 363 1.30 16.99 -5.15
CA ALA A 363 -0.04 17.19 -5.70
C ALA A 363 -1.15 16.75 -4.72
N ALA A 364 -0.95 15.65 -4.00
CA ALA A 364 -1.85 15.20 -2.94
C ALA A 364 -1.86 16.14 -1.70
N ALA A 365 -0.74 16.81 -1.41
CA ALA A 365 -0.71 17.81 -0.33
C ALA A 365 -1.48 19.08 -0.71
N LEU A 366 -1.50 19.44 -2.00
CA LEU A 366 -2.25 20.59 -2.50
C LEU A 366 -3.77 20.35 -2.40
N ASP A 367 -4.27 19.21 -2.90
CA ASP A 367 -5.70 18.90 -2.87
C ASP A 367 -6.22 18.41 -1.51
N ALA A 368 -5.33 18.17 -0.54
CA ALA A 368 -5.68 18.04 0.87
C ALA A 368 -6.13 19.37 1.52
N THR A 369 -5.94 20.50 0.84
CA THR A 369 -6.53 21.78 1.27
C THR A 369 -8.01 21.78 0.95
N ILE A 370 -8.89 21.95 1.93
CA ILE A 370 -10.36 21.93 1.75
C ILE A 370 -10.79 22.84 0.60
N ALA A 371 -10.31 24.09 0.57
CA ALA A 371 -10.67 25.06 -0.48
C ALA A 371 -10.21 24.65 -1.89
N VAL A 372 -9.04 24.01 -2.01
CA VAL A 372 -8.53 23.49 -3.30
C VAL A 372 -9.32 22.25 -3.70
N ASN A 373 -9.62 21.37 -2.74
CA ASN A 373 -10.41 20.17 -2.97
C ASN A 373 -11.78 20.51 -3.58
N GLN A 374 -12.43 21.60 -3.17
CA GLN A 374 -13.72 22.02 -3.73
C GLN A 374 -13.73 22.15 -5.26
N VAL A 375 -12.59 22.46 -5.89
CA VAL A 375 -12.48 22.58 -7.36
C VAL A 375 -11.77 21.40 -8.03
N MET A 376 -11.01 20.62 -7.26
CA MET A 376 -10.24 19.48 -7.78
C MET A 376 -10.92 18.13 -7.58
N HIS A 377 -11.86 18.02 -6.63
CA HIS A 377 -12.51 16.75 -6.28
C HIS A 377 -13.21 16.13 -7.50
N ASN A 378 -12.99 14.84 -7.71
CA ASN A 378 -13.50 14.06 -8.86
C ASN A 378 -13.20 14.64 -10.26
N THR A 379 -12.24 15.56 -10.38
CA THR A 379 -11.66 15.94 -11.68
C THR A 379 -10.53 14.99 -12.06
N LEU A 380 -9.90 15.19 -13.23
CA LEU A 380 -8.70 14.44 -13.62
C LEU A 380 -7.47 14.71 -12.74
N TRP A 381 -7.51 15.72 -11.87
CA TRP A 381 -6.49 15.92 -10.86
C TRP A 381 -6.34 14.70 -9.96
N ILE A 382 -7.47 14.16 -9.46
CA ILE A 382 -7.50 13.02 -8.52
C ILE A 382 -6.79 11.77 -9.07
N PRO A 383 -7.20 11.21 -10.23
CA PRO A 383 -6.47 10.11 -10.81
C PRO A 383 -5.05 10.52 -11.21
N GLY A 384 -4.80 11.77 -11.62
CA GLY A 384 -3.46 12.25 -11.99
C GLY A 384 -2.45 12.17 -10.84
N HIS A 385 -2.75 12.79 -9.70
CA HIS A 385 -1.86 12.74 -8.53
C HIS A 385 -1.75 11.32 -7.99
N PHE A 386 -2.87 10.58 -7.94
CA PHE A 386 -2.90 9.21 -7.44
C PHE A 386 -2.00 8.29 -8.27
N HIS A 387 -2.14 8.29 -9.60
CA HIS A 387 -1.28 7.49 -10.47
C HIS A 387 0.18 7.96 -10.38
N THR A 388 0.44 9.26 -10.22
CA THR A 388 1.83 9.72 -10.07
C THR A 388 2.50 9.13 -8.82
N TYR A 389 1.88 9.20 -7.64
CA TYR A 389 2.54 8.65 -6.45
C TYR A 389 2.41 7.12 -6.34
N PHE A 390 1.30 6.54 -6.80
CA PHE A 390 1.03 5.11 -6.65
C PHE A 390 1.68 4.28 -7.76
N LEU A 391 1.46 4.64 -9.04
CA LEU A 391 2.09 3.96 -10.17
C LEU A 391 3.57 4.31 -10.26
N LEU A 392 3.93 5.59 -10.45
CA LEU A 392 5.34 5.94 -10.60
C LEU A 392 6.13 5.80 -9.31
N GLY A 393 5.51 5.97 -8.13
CA GLY A 393 6.17 5.77 -6.85
C GLY A 393 6.16 4.31 -6.39
N ALA A 394 5.04 3.85 -5.84
CA ALA A 394 4.96 2.53 -5.21
C ALA A 394 5.28 1.39 -6.20
N VAL A 395 4.59 1.34 -7.34
CA VAL A 395 4.68 0.23 -8.29
C VAL A 395 6.06 0.15 -8.96
N VAL A 396 6.70 1.28 -9.29
CA VAL A 396 8.07 1.27 -9.86
C VAL A 396 9.09 0.76 -8.83
N PHE A 397 8.94 1.06 -7.53
CA PHE A 397 9.81 0.43 -6.52
C PHE A 397 9.68 -1.10 -6.51
N LEU A 398 8.46 -1.63 -6.69
CA LEU A 398 8.23 -3.08 -6.77
C LEU A 398 8.99 -3.69 -7.93
N TRP A 399 8.91 -3.06 -9.11
CA TRP A 399 9.58 -3.57 -10.30
C TRP A 399 11.10 -3.43 -10.20
N GLY A 400 11.59 -2.36 -9.56
CA GLY A 400 13.02 -2.21 -9.28
C GLY A 400 13.55 -3.34 -8.39
N PHE A 401 12.76 -3.72 -7.39
CA PHE A 401 13.07 -4.86 -6.52
C PHE A 401 12.95 -6.21 -7.22
N LEU A 402 11.88 -6.45 -7.98
CA LEU A 402 11.71 -7.68 -8.75
C LEU A 402 12.90 -7.89 -9.69
N PHE A 403 13.30 -6.85 -10.44
CA PHE A 403 14.46 -6.92 -11.33
C PHE A 403 15.76 -7.22 -10.57
N SER A 404 15.91 -6.75 -9.33
CA SER A 404 17.14 -6.98 -8.55
C SER A 404 17.31 -8.41 -8.03
N ILE A 405 16.25 -9.22 -8.05
CA ILE A 405 16.23 -10.59 -7.52
C ILE A 405 15.98 -11.66 -8.59
N LEU A 406 15.73 -11.25 -9.84
CA LEU A 406 15.73 -12.11 -11.03
C LEU A 406 17.15 -12.20 -11.57
#